data_AF-A0A5N8XZI3-F1
#
_entry.id   AF-A0A5N8XZI3-F1
#
_cell.length_a   1.000
_cell.length_b   1.000
_cell.length_c   1.000
_cell.angle_alpha   90.00
_cell.angle_beta   90.00
_cell.angle_gamma   90.00
#
_symmetry.space_group_name_H-M   'P 1'
#
loop_
_entity.id
_entity.type
_entity.pdbx_description
1 polymer ?
#
loop_
_entity_poly.entity_id
_entity_poly.type
_entity_poly.pdbx_seq_one_letter_code
_entity_poly.pdbx_strand_id
1 'polypeptide(L)' 'MQAAPVRATAIPSFTDALRAVESLLMSSGQRTARRNAWTSVLEDRRRAKDRVEAQRVLDETVVSRLP' A
#
# COMPACT_ATOMS: atom_id res chain seq x y z
N MET A 1 -51.51 -10.22 14.46
CA MET A 1 -50.37 -9.35 14.08
C MET A 1 -49.09 -10.09 14.42
N GLN A 2 -48.23 -10.41 13.43
CA GLN A 2 -46.88 -10.90 13.71
C GLN A 2 -45.95 -9.70 13.95
N ALA A 3 -45.20 -9.71 15.05
CA ALA A 3 -44.24 -8.66 15.37
C ALA A 3 -42.96 -8.82 14.54
N ALA A 4 -42.43 -7.72 14.01
CA ALA A 4 -41.16 -7.72 13.28
C ALA A 4 -40.01 -8.13 14.23
N PRO A 5 -39.04 -8.93 13.77
CA PRO A 5 -37.93 -9.38 14.60
C PRO A 5 -37.05 -8.18 15.00
N VAL A 6 -36.99 -7.92 16.31
CA VAL A 6 -36.10 -6.91 16.89
C VAL A 6 -34.71 -7.51 17.02
N ARG A 7 -33.70 -6.90 16.37
CA ARG A 7 -32.30 -7.29 16.57
C ARG A 7 -31.78 -6.62 17.84
N ALA A 8 -31.38 -7.43 18.82
CA ALA A 8 -30.63 -6.95 19.97
C ALA A 8 -29.16 -6.72 19.58
N THR A 9 -28.68 -5.48 19.64
CA THR A 9 -27.25 -5.18 19.63
C THR A 9 -26.69 -5.42 21.03
N ALA A 10 -25.74 -6.35 21.15
CA ALA A 10 -25.05 -6.60 22.42
C ALA A 10 -24.27 -5.35 22.87
N ILE A 11 -24.26 -5.08 24.17
CA ILE A 11 -23.44 -4.02 24.75
C ILE A 11 -21.97 -4.46 24.62
N PRO A 12 -21.07 -3.65 24.02
CA PRO A 12 -19.67 -4.01 23.86
C PRO A 12 -19.01 -4.31 25.20
N SER A 13 -18.20 -5.36 25.25
CA SER A 13 -17.37 -5.65 26.41
C SER A 13 -16.19 -4.67 26.51
N PHE A 14 -15.53 -4.63 27.66
CA PHE A 14 -14.29 -3.85 27.82
C PHE A 14 -13.20 -4.29 26.83
N THR A 15 -13.13 -5.59 26.52
CA THR A 15 -12.19 -6.12 25.51
C THR A 15 -12.50 -5.59 24.12
N ASP A 16 -13.77 -5.47 23.76
CA ASP A 16 -14.18 -4.90 22.46
C ASP A 16 -13.79 -3.41 22.37
N ALA A 17 -13.96 -2.67 23.47
CA ALA A 17 -13.53 -1.28 23.54
C ALA A 17 -12.01 -1.14 23.36
N LEU A 18 -11.21 -1.99 24.02
CA LEU A 18 -9.76 -1.98 23.84
C LEU A 18 -9.34 -2.32 22.41
N ARG A 19 -9.97 -3.32 21.79
CA ARG A 19 -9.70 -3.69 20.39
C ARG A 19 -10.07 -2.57 19.41
N ALA A 20 -11.13 -1.81 19.67
CA ALA A 20 -11.50 -0.66 18.88
C ALA A 20 -10.46 0.47 18.99
N VAL A 21 -9.96 0.73 20.20
CA VAL A 21 -8.88 1.71 20.43
C VAL A 21 -7.59 1.28 19.74
N GLU A 22 -7.20 0.01 19.86
CA GLU A 22 -6.05 -0.54 19.14
C GLU A 22 -6.21 -0.36 17.63
N SER A 23 -7.36 -0.72 17.07
CA SER A 23 -7.66 -0.54 15.66
C SER A 23 -7.55 0.92 15.22
N LEU A 24 -8.06 1.85 16.03
CA LEU A 24 -7.97 3.29 15.76
C LEU A 24 -6.53 3.77 15.76
N LEU A 25 -5.76 3.44 16.81
CA LEU A 25 -4.35 3.80 16.95
C LEU A 25 -3.50 3.23 15.82
N MET A 26 -3.72 1.97 15.45
CA MET A 26 -2.98 1.31 14.37
C MET A 26 -3.41 1.79 12.97
N SER A 27 -4.62 2.33 12.82
CA SER A 27 -5.17 2.69 11.49
C SER A 27 -4.31 3.71 10.74
N SER A 28 -3.71 4.66 11.44
CA SER A 28 -2.86 5.70 10.84
C SER A 28 -1.57 5.09 10.28
N GLY A 29 -0.92 4.22 11.05
CA GLY A 29 0.26 3.47 10.63
C GLY A 29 0.00 2.59 9.41
N GLN A 30 -1.14 1.89 9.36
CA GLN A 30 -1.53 1.06 8.22
C GLN A 30 -1.77 1.89 6.94
N ARG A 31 -2.40 3.06 7.06
CA ARG A 31 -2.58 3.97 5.92
C ARG A 31 -1.25 4.50 5.39
N THR A 32 -0.31 4.84 6.28
CA THR A 32 1.03 5.28 5.91
C THR A 32 1.83 4.14 5.27
N ALA A 33 1.79 2.94 5.84
CA ALA A 33 2.45 1.76 5.26
C ALA A 33 1.96 1.46 3.83
N ARG A 34 0.64 1.52 3.60
CA ARG A 34 0.06 1.37 2.24
C ARG A 34 0.54 2.44 1.27
N ARG A 35 0.60 3.71 1.70
CA ARG A 35 1.11 4.80 0.87
C ARG A 35 2.59 4.60 0.56
N ASN A 36 3.40 4.30 1.56
CA ASN A 36 4.84 4.07 1.40
C ASN A 36 5.10 2.90 0.45
N ALA A 37 4.40 1.78 0.62
CA ALA A 37 4.52 0.62 -0.25
C ALA A 37 4.18 0.97 -1.71
N TRP A 38 3.09 1.73 -1.92
CA TRP A 38 2.72 2.18 -3.26
C TRP A 38 3.77 3.12 -3.88
N THR A 39 4.26 4.10 -3.11
CA THR A 39 5.32 5.02 -3.56
C THR A 39 6.58 4.26 -3.93
N SER A 40 7.02 3.30 -3.11
CA SER A 40 8.19 2.46 -3.43
C SER A 40 8.02 1.69 -4.72
N VAL A 41 6.84 1.10 -4.97
CA VAL A 41 6.56 0.39 -6.23
C VAL A 41 6.63 1.33 -7.44
N LEU A 42 6.12 2.56 -7.32
CA LEU A 42 6.21 3.55 -8.40
C LEU A 42 7.67 3.94 -8.67
N GLU A 43 8.44 4.20 -7.62
CA GLU A 43 9.86 4.53 -7.73
C GLU A 43 10.69 3.38 -8.30
N ASP A 44 10.40 2.13 -7.91
CA ASP A 44 11.07 0.95 -8.47
C ASP A 44 10.78 0.78 -9.96
N ARG A 45 9.53 1.01 -10.38
CA ARG A 45 9.15 0.99 -11.80
C ARG A 45 9.86 2.09 -12.58
N ARG A 46 9.98 3.30 -12.02
CA ARG A 46 10.74 4.39 -12.63
C ARG A 46 12.21 4.00 -12.76
N ARG A 47 12.85 3.56 -11.67
CA ARG A 47 14.25 3.10 -11.67
C ARG A 47 14.49 1.95 -12.65
N ALA A 48 13.54 1.04 -12.83
CA ALA A 48 13.64 -0.02 -13.83
C ALA A 48 13.67 0.53 -15.26
N LYS A 49 12.80 1.51 -15.58
CA LYS A 49 12.80 2.17 -16.89
C LYS A 49 14.10 2.95 -17.12
N ASP A 50 14.54 3.71 -16.12
CA ASP A 50 15.77 4.51 -16.20
C ASP A 50 17.00 3.60 -16.45
N ARG A 51 17.07 2.42 -15.82
CA ARG A 51 18.13 1.43 -16.11
C ARG A 51 18.10 0.90 -17.54
N VAL A 52 16.90 0.61 -18.07
CA VAL A 52 16.75 0.15 -19.46
C VAL A 52 17.21 1.22 -20.43
N GLU A 53 16.81 2.47 -20.20
CA GLU A 53 17.19 3.59 -21.06
C GLU A 53 18.70 3.88 -20.97
N ALA A 54 19.26 3.88 -19.77
CA ALA A 54 20.70 4.00 -19.59
C ALA A 54 21.46 2.89 -20.32
N GLN A 55 21.00 1.64 -20.26
CA GLN A 55 21.62 0.54 -20.99
C GLN A 55 21.56 0.75 -22.50
N ARG A 56 20.44 1.21 -23.05
CA ARG A 56 20.32 1.51 -24.49
C ARG A 56 21.33 2.56 -24.94
N VAL A 57 21.44 3.67 -24.19
CA VAL A 57 22.41 4.72 -24.49
C VAL A 57 23.83 4.16 -24.43
N LEU A 58 24.15 3.34 -23.44
CA LEU A 58 25.47 2.69 -23.36
C LEU A 58 25.73 1.80 -24.58
N ASP A 59 24.78 0.96 -24.97
CA ASP A 59 24.92 0.09 -26.14
C ASP A 59 25.08 0.89 -27.44
N GLU A 60 24.31 1.97 -27.64
CA GLU A 60 24.45 2.89 -28.78
C GLU A 60 25.82 3.57 -28.80
N THR A 61 26.33 4.00 -27.64
CA THR A 61 27.68 4.58 -27.56
C THR A 61 28.78 3.57 -27.84
N VAL A 62 28.58 2.30 -27.50
CA VAL A 62 29.51 1.22 -27.81
C VAL A 62 29.49 0.93 -29.31
N VAL A 63 28.31 0.77 -29.90
CA VAL A 63 28.14 0.52 -31.34
C VAL A 63 28.72 1.65 -32.18
N SER A 64 28.46 2.91 -31.81
CA SER A 64 29.01 4.08 -32.52
C SER A 64 30.53 4.26 -32.38
N ARG A 65 31.16 3.60 -31.41
CA ARG A 65 32.63 3.60 -31.22
C ARG A 65 33.34 2.44 -31.91
N LEU A 66 32.61 1.46 -32.42
CA LEU A 66 33.19 0.37 -33.22
C LEU A 66 33.39 0.86 -34.67
N PRO A 67 34.57 0.63 -35.28
CA PRO A 67 34.90 1.10 -36.63
C PRO A 67 34.12 0.40 -37.74
#